data_AF-A0A938HQH4-F1
#
_entry.id   AF-A0A938HQH4-F1
#
_cell.length_a   1.000
_cell.length_b   1.000
_cell.length_c   1.000
_cell.angle_alpha   90.00
_cell.angle_beta   90.00
_cell.angle_gamma   90.00
#
_symmetry.space_group_name_H-M   'P 1'
#
loop_
_entity.id
_entity.type
_entity.pdbx_description
1 polymer ?
#
loop_
_entity_poly.entity_id
_entity_poly.type
_entity_poly.pdbx_seq_one_letter_code
_entity_poly.pdbx_strand_id
1 'polypeptide(L)'
;MLSLLLCCVAGHGQEAPPKVTLICTVAPDVICVKVQSGEAVFGTQHPYEAQPGDRIENPEQHRWVMRDGKCIGALAGAEQKIIRDMDRVVGQRIDGARLSQADGYRVACAADSNYAAPVTPTAVHRKSKPTALARTAGWSFDSPVEHTIYLRLTKPLSIGKEYAVTFPEGVLPEQRFTYEPVQLRSEAVHVSHLGFRPDDPAKVGFLSCWMGDGGGLKYAEGLPFHVVDEATGNSFADGILRLAKAADATDENAYKVNHNKTDVWEADFTALTRKGTYRLYVEGIGCSYSFPIADDVWRKAFTVSARGFFHQRSGIALGPPYTDYVRPRCFHPDDGVKVYASTAGLMDTGNGLNSADSNFGNLVKGATDEIVPNAWGGYMDAGDWDRRIQHLVVSRRLLELQEMAPDTFANLSLNIPESDNALPDIVDEALFNLDCYRRM
;
A
#
# COMPACT_ATOMS: atom_id res chain seq x y z
N MET A 1 -24.28 10.65 -22.64
CA MET A 1 -22.96 11.14 -23.12
C MET A 1 -21.89 10.52 -22.25
N LEU A 2 -21.41 9.35 -22.66
CA LEU A 2 -20.34 8.61 -22.01
C LEU A 2 -19.02 9.09 -22.63
N SER A 3 -18.16 9.77 -21.86
CA SER A 3 -16.80 10.07 -22.31
C SER A 3 -15.95 8.81 -22.18
N LEU A 4 -15.72 8.13 -23.31
CA LEU A 4 -14.65 7.16 -23.44
C LEU A 4 -13.31 7.90 -23.30
N LEU A 5 -12.53 7.55 -22.29
CA LEU A 5 -11.09 7.81 -22.29
C LEU A 5 -10.47 6.96 -23.40
N LEU A 6 -10.04 7.61 -24.48
CA LEU A 6 -9.13 7.00 -25.44
C LEU A 6 -7.77 6.81 -24.76
N CYS A 7 -7.38 5.56 -24.51
CA CYS A 7 -5.98 5.20 -24.33
C CYS A 7 -5.26 5.44 -25.65
N CYS A 8 -4.54 6.56 -25.76
CA CYS A 8 -3.52 6.72 -26.79
C CYS A 8 -2.40 5.71 -26.53
N VAL A 9 -2.29 4.72 -27.42
CA VAL A 9 -1.08 3.90 -27.57
C VAL A 9 0.02 4.84 -28.05
N ALA A 10 0.88 5.29 -27.14
CA ALA A 10 2.07 6.04 -27.49
C ALA A 10 3.03 5.14 -28.26
N GLY A 11 3.53 5.64 -29.40
CA GLY A 11 4.44 4.93 -30.28
C GLY A 11 5.72 4.47 -29.56
N HIS A 12 6.27 3.36 -30.04
CA HIS A 12 7.59 2.87 -29.63
C HIS A 12 8.65 3.96 -29.89
N GLY A 13 9.29 4.48 -28.82
CA GLY A 13 10.57 5.18 -28.96
C GLY A 13 10.90 6.33 -28.00
N GLN A 14 9.94 6.90 -27.27
CA GLN A 14 10.25 7.93 -26.26
C GLN A 14 9.89 7.43 -24.87
N GLU A 15 10.91 7.17 -24.05
CA GLU A 15 10.75 6.88 -22.63
C GLU A 15 10.08 8.07 -21.94
N ALA A 16 8.99 7.81 -21.21
CA ALA A 16 8.27 8.83 -20.45
C ALA A 16 9.23 9.56 -19.50
N PRO A 17 9.23 10.90 -19.46
CA PRO A 17 10.12 11.66 -18.59
C PRO A 17 9.73 11.45 -17.12
N PRO A 18 10.65 11.71 -16.18
CA PRO A 18 10.33 11.66 -14.76
C PRO A 18 9.25 12.68 -14.42
N LYS A 19 8.40 12.36 -13.44
CA LYS A 19 7.21 13.14 -13.12
C LYS A 19 7.28 13.69 -11.71
N VAL A 20 7.07 14.99 -11.55
CA VAL A 20 6.82 15.59 -10.24
C VAL A 20 5.41 15.23 -9.82
N THR A 21 5.27 14.47 -8.73
CA THR A 21 3.99 13.97 -8.23
C THR A 21 3.41 14.85 -7.13
N LEU A 22 4.26 15.66 -6.47
CA LEU A 22 3.86 16.61 -5.46
C LEU A 22 4.91 17.69 -5.26
N ILE A 23 4.47 18.94 -5.08
CA ILE A 23 5.25 19.99 -4.42
C ILE A 23 4.45 20.46 -3.21
N CYS A 24 5.09 20.51 -2.06
CA CYS A 24 4.49 20.93 -0.79
C CYS A 24 5.55 21.58 0.11
N THR A 25 5.17 21.89 1.35
CA THR A 25 6.08 22.36 2.40
C THR A 25 6.05 21.40 3.58
N VAL A 26 7.18 21.23 4.25
CA VAL A 26 7.29 20.48 5.52
C VAL A 26 7.70 21.36 6.70
N ALA A 27 8.06 22.61 6.40
CA ALA A 27 8.22 23.75 7.29
C ALA A 27 8.03 25.04 6.45
N PRO A 28 7.80 26.22 7.07
CA PRO A 28 7.63 27.48 6.32
C PRO A 28 8.82 27.82 5.39
N ASP A 29 10.01 27.33 5.71
CA ASP A 29 11.28 27.54 4.98
C ASP A 29 11.79 26.27 4.27
N VAL A 30 10.99 25.19 4.19
CA VAL A 30 11.42 23.92 3.57
C VAL A 30 10.38 23.43 2.56
N ILE A 31 10.72 23.53 1.28
CA ILE A 31 9.94 22.97 0.17
C ILE A 31 10.26 21.48 0.06
N CYS A 32 9.23 20.64 -0.07
CA CYS A 32 9.34 19.22 -0.35
C CYS A 32 8.80 18.92 -1.76
N VAL A 33 9.62 18.27 -2.59
CA VAL A 33 9.27 17.83 -3.95
C VAL A 33 9.33 16.31 -4.04
N LYS A 34 8.25 15.67 -4.51
CA LYS A 34 8.23 14.25 -4.85
C LYS A 34 8.35 14.05 -6.35
N VAL A 35 9.26 13.17 -6.75
CA VAL A 35 9.57 12.88 -8.15
C VAL A 35 9.55 11.37 -8.37
N GLN A 36 8.71 10.91 -9.29
CA GLN A 36 8.67 9.53 -9.77
C GLN A 36 9.63 9.35 -10.95
N SER A 37 10.50 8.35 -10.87
CA SER A 37 11.53 7.98 -11.84
C SER A 37 11.31 6.54 -12.32
N GLY A 38 10.85 6.41 -13.56
CA GLY A 38 10.41 5.15 -14.16
C GLY A 38 9.10 4.59 -13.58
N GLU A 39 8.57 3.56 -14.23
CA GLU A 39 7.34 2.84 -13.87
C GLU A 39 7.53 1.33 -14.07
N ALA A 40 6.86 0.51 -13.26
CA ALA A 40 6.87 -0.94 -13.43
C ALA A 40 5.70 -1.38 -14.34
N VAL A 41 6.00 -2.22 -15.31
CA VAL A 41 5.03 -2.93 -16.15
C VAL A 41 5.14 -4.40 -15.79
N PHE A 42 4.15 -4.93 -15.08
CA PHE A 42 4.15 -6.32 -14.65
C PHE A 42 3.82 -7.26 -15.81
N GLY A 43 4.52 -8.39 -15.85
CA GLY A 43 4.30 -9.43 -16.83
C GLY A 43 2.92 -10.08 -16.68
N THR A 44 2.34 -10.50 -17.81
CA THR A 44 1.01 -11.13 -17.84
C THR A 44 1.13 -12.62 -18.09
N GLN A 45 0.10 -13.38 -17.73
CA GLN A 45 0.00 -14.80 -18.08
C GLN A 45 -0.79 -14.97 -19.38
N HIS A 46 -0.26 -15.73 -20.32
CA HIS A 46 -0.92 -16.04 -21.59
C HIS A 46 -0.42 -17.39 -22.16
N PRO A 47 -1.10 -17.97 -23.17
CA PRO A 47 -0.66 -19.22 -23.79
C PRO A 47 0.76 -19.12 -24.34
N TYR A 48 1.60 -20.10 -24.01
CA TYR A 48 2.97 -20.18 -24.50
C TYR A 48 3.02 -20.82 -25.88
N GLU A 49 3.50 -20.07 -26.87
CA GLU A 49 3.82 -20.57 -28.21
C GLU A 49 5.33 -20.75 -28.33
N ALA A 50 5.77 -22.01 -28.30
CA ALA A 50 7.18 -22.36 -28.42
C ALA A 50 7.70 -21.99 -29.82
N GLN A 51 8.85 -21.32 -29.85
CA GLN A 51 9.53 -20.95 -31.09
C GLN A 51 10.83 -21.76 -31.26
N PRO A 52 11.26 -22.04 -32.51
CA PRO A 52 12.57 -22.66 -32.74
C PRO A 52 13.68 -21.85 -32.08
N GLY A 53 14.48 -22.50 -31.22
CA GLY A 53 15.58 -21.85 -30.49
C GLY A 53 15.25 -21.46 -29.05
N ASP A 54 13.99 -21.58 -28.62
CA ASP A 54 13.64 -21.44 -27.21
C ASP A 54 14.35 -22.52 -26.37
N ARG A 55 14.86 -22.12 -25.20
CA ARG A 55 15.46 -23.01 -24.21
C ARG A 55 14.83 -22.81 -22.85
N ILE A 56 14.59 -23.89 -22.12
CA ILE A 56 14.08 -23.84 -20.75
C ILE A 56 15.25 -23.99 -19.79
N GLU A 57 15.50 -22.98 -18.98
CA GLU A 57 16.47 -23.01 -17.90
C GLU A 57 15.78 -23.26 -16.54
N ASN A 58 16.50 -23.92 -15.63
CA ASN A 58 15.97 -24.38 -14.34
C ASN A 58 14.65 -25.18 -14.46
N PRO A 59 14.65 -26.28 -15.24
CA PRO A 59 13.43 -27.01 -15.60
C PRO A 59 12.73 -27.66 -14.41
N GLU A 60 13.45 -27.94 -13.33
CA GLU A 60 12.90 -28.53 -12.10
C GLU A 60 12.17 -27.52 -11.21
N GLN A 61 12.34 -26.22 -11.46
CA GLN A 61 11.75 -25.16 -10.66
C GLN A 61 11.03 -24.13 -11.55
N HIS A 62 11.46 -22.88 -11.52
CA HIS A 62 10.79 -21.72 -12.13
C HIS A 62 10.64 -21.78 -13.66
N ARG A 63 11.35 -22.70 -14.35
CA ARG A 63 11.19 -22.97 -15.80
C ARG A 63 11.27 -21.70 -16.65
N TRP A 64 12.43 -21.07 -16.62
CA TRP A 64 12.69 -19.82 -17.35
C TRP A 64 12.78 -20.09 -18.85
N VAL A 65 11.97 -19.39 -19.64
CA VAL A 65 12.04 -19.47 -21.10
C VAL A 65 13.06 -18.46 -21.61
N MET A 66 14.08 -18.95 -22.29
CA MET A 66 15.14 -18.18 -22.92
C MET A 66 14.93 -18.15 -24.42
N ARG A 67 14.81 -16.96 -25.01
CA ARG A 67 14.70 -16.73 -26.46
C ARG A 67 15.77 -15.72 -26.86
N ASP A 68 16.59 -16.06 -27.86
CA ASP A 68 17.70 -15.23 -28.35
C ASP A 68 18.63 -14.72 -27.22
N GLY A 69 18.89 -15.57 -26.24
CA GLY A 69 19.74 -15.26 -25.08
C GLY A 69 19.09 -14.38 -24.01
N LYS A 70 17.80 -14.05 -24.13
CA LYS A 70 17.04 -13.27 -23.15
C LYS A 70 15.97 -14.12 -22.45
N CYS A 71 15.79 -13.90 -21.15
CA CYS A 71 14.70 -14.51 -20.42
C CYS A 71 13.41 -13.76 -20.74
N ILE A 72 12.45 -14.43 -21.38
CA ILE A 72 11.17 -13.81 -21.78
C ILE A 72 10.06 -14.05 -20.75
N GLY A 73 10.19 -15.07 -19.92
CA GLY A 73 9.19 -15.40 -18.91
C GLY A 73 9.48 -16.70 -18.17
N ALA A 74 8.52 -17.13 -17.35
CA ALA A 74 8.50 -18.43 -16.69
C ALA A 74 7.28 -19.24 -17.15
N LEU A 75 7.49 -20.52 -17.45
CA LEU A 75 6.38 -21.43 -17.71
C LEU A 75 5.63 -21.74 -16.40
N ALA A 76 4.31 -21.68 -16.49
CA ALA A 76 3.38 -21.97 -15.40
C ALA A 76 2.51 -23.18 -15.72
N GLY A 77 2.01 -23.82 -14.67
CA GLY A 77 1.13 -25.00 -14.76
C GLY A 77 1.88 -26.31 -14.99
N ALA A 78 1.15 -27.42 -14.84
CA ALA A 78 1.70 -28.77 -15.01
C ALA A 78 2.04 -29.07 -16.49
N GLU A 79 1.18 -28.61 -17.41
CA GLU A 79 1.36 -28.82 -18.86
C GLU A 79 2.35 -27.84 -19.50
N GLN A 80 2.79 -26.81 -18.76
CA GLN A 80 3.74 -25.80 -19.24
C GLN A 80 3.28 -25.04 -20.49
N LYS A 81 1.96 -24.92 -20.69
CA LYS A 81 1.33 -24.23 -21.83
C LYS A 81 1.04 -22.75 -21.57
N ILE A 82 1.38 -22.24 -20.39
CA ILE A 82 1.17 -20.85 -20.01
C ILE A 82 2.55 -20.27 -19.71
N ILE A 83 2.84 -19.08 -20.21
CA ILE A 83 4.00 -18.30 -19.83
C ILE A 83 3.54 -17.07 -19.05
N ARG A 84 4.24 -16.76 -17.95
CA ARG A 84 4.20 -15.43 -17.33
C ARG A 84 5.39 -14.65 -17.84
N ASP A 85 5.15 -13.52 -18.49
CA ASP A 85 6.23 -12.64 -18.96
C ASP A 85 7.11 -12.15 -17.81
N MET A 86 8.35 -11.78 -18.14
CA MET A 86 9.17 -10.95 -17.26
C MET A 86 8.54 -9.56 -17.09
N ASP A 87 8.63 -9.04 -15.86
CA ASP A 87 8.25 -7.66 -15.59
C ASP A 87 9.29 -6.72 -16.24
N ARG A 88 8.92 -5.45 -16.41
CA ARG A 88 9.81 -4.42 -16.96
C ARG A 88 9.76 -3.18 -16.11
N VAL A 89 10.87 -2.46 -16.04
CA VAL A 89 10.89 -1.05 -15.63
C VAL A 89 11.07 -0.22 -16.88
N VAL A 90 10.18 0.74 -17.10
CA VAL A 90 10.17 1.62 -18.27
C VAL A 90 10.24 3.08 -17.83
N GLY A 91 10.53 3.98 -18.77
CA GLY A 91 10.62 5.41 -18.49
C GLY A 91 12.01 5.85 -18.03
N GLN A 92 12.26 7.16 -18.17
CA GLN A 92 13.58 7.73 -17.92
C GLN A 92 13.94 7.65 -16.44
N ARG A 93 15.23 7.38 -16.18
CA ARG A 93 15.79 7.29 -14.85
C ARG A 93 16.52 8.57 -14.48
N ILE A 94 16.26 9.08 -13.28
CA ILE A 94 17.05 10.16 -12.70
C ILE A 94 18.23 9.57 -11.93
N ASP A 95 19.44 10.06 -12.22
CA ASP A 95 20.56 9.90 -11.31
C ASP A 95 20.31 10.70 -10.03
N GLY A 96 20.08 9.98 -8.94
CA GLY A 96 19.79 10.56 -7.64
C GLY A 96 20.88 11.49 -7.10
N ALA A 97 22.13 11.36 -7.54
CA ALA A 97 23.21 12.27 -7.13
C ALA A 97 22.97 13.70 -7.64
N ARG A 98 22.38 13.84 -8.84
CA ARG A 98 22.04 15.14 -9.43
C ARG A 98 20.95 15.85 -8.64
N LEU A 99 20.02 15.10 -8.04
CA LEU A 99 18.94 15.65 -7.22
C LEU A 99 19.42 16.21 -5.87
N SER A 100 20.63 15.84 -5.42
CA SER A 100 21.22 16.30 -4.15
C SER A 100 22.12 17.54 -4.30
N GLN A 101 22.27 18.09 -5.52
CA GLN A 101 23.16 19.24 -5.78
C GLN A 101 22.42 20.58 -5.58
N ALA A 102 22.67 21.24 -4.44
CA ALA A 102 22.00 22.51 -4.09
C ALA A 102 22.19 23.62 -5.13
N ASP A 103 23.39 23.76 -5.70
CA ASP A 103 23.73 24.81 -6.66
C ASP A 103 22.96 24.73 -7.98
N GLY A 104 22.31 23.60 -8.27
CA GLY A 104 21.46 23.42 -9.44
C GLY A 104 20.01 23.90 -9.23
N TYR A 105 19.58 24.15 -8.00
CA TYR A 105 18.21 24.58 -7.70
C TYR A 105 18.08 26.10 -7.59
N ARG A 106 16.97 26.66 -8.05
CA ARG A 106 16.58 28.04 -7.76
C ARG A 106 15.11 28.10 -7.36
N VAL A 107 14.80 28.99 -6.42
CA VAL A 107 13.42 29.32 -6.02
C VAL A 107 13.20 30.81 -6.25
N ALA A 108 12.15 31.16 -7.00
CA ALA A 108 11.83 32.54 -7.33
C ALA A 108 10.33 32.82 -7.18
N CYS A 109 9.99 34.03 -6.75
CA CYS A 109 8.62 34.55 -6.72
C CYS A 109 8.67 36.07 -6.88
N ALA A 110 8.17 36.58 -8.01
CA ALA A 110 8.17 38.02 -8.29
C ALA A 110 7.35 38.84 -7.27
N ALA A 111 6.32 38.24 -6.67
CA ALA A 111 5.47 38.87 -5.66
C ALA A 111 6.03 38.78 -4.22
N ASP A 112 7.17 38.10 -4.02
CA ASP A 112 7.84 38.00 -2.73
C ASP A 112 9.19 38.71 -2.75
N SER A 113 9.34 39.78 -1.97
CA SER A 113 10.61 40.52 -1.90
C SER A 113 11.79 39.65 -1.46
N ASN A 114 11.56 38.56 -0.72
CA ASN A 114 12.62 37.62 -0.33
C ASN A 114 13.08 36.72 -1.49
N TYR A 115 12.29 36.61 -2.56
CA TYR A 115 12.52 35.70 -3.70
C TYR A 115 12.33 36.38 -5.07
N ALA A 116 12.30 37.72 -5.10
CA ALA A 116 12.13 38.49 -6.33
C ALA A 116 13.30 38.24 -7.29
N ALA A 117 14.52 38.08 -6.74
CA ALA A 117 15.64 37.46 -7.43
C ALA A 117 15.68 35.95 -7.09
N PRO A 118 15.99 35.07 -8.05
CA PRO A 118 16.08 33.63 -7.78
C PRO A 118 17.10 33.31 -6.68
N VAL A 119 16.68 32.53 -5.68
CA VAL A 119 17.47 32.15 -4.51
C VAL A 119 17.90 30.69 -4.61
N THR A 120 19.16 30.40 -4.29
CA THR A 120 19.66 29.03 -4.13
C THR A 120 19.30 28.50 -2.73
N PRO A 121 18.73 27.28 -2.60
CA PRO A 121 18.52 26.65 -1.29
C PRO A 121 19.83 26.53 -0.50
N THR A 122 19.79 26.73 0.82
CA THR A 122 20.98 26.61 1.69
C THR A 122 21.42 25.17 1.90
N ALA A 123 20.48 24.23 1.74
CA ALA A 123 20.74 22.80 1.80
C ALA A 123 19.70 22.07 0.95
N VAL A 124 20.12 20.94 0.37
CA VAL A 124 19.23 19.99 -0.30
C VAL A 124 19.40 18.63 0.36
N HIS A 125 18.30 18.07 0.82
CA HIS A 125 18.25 16.73 1.40
C HIS A 125 17.39 15.81 0.55
N ARG A 126 17.59 14.50 0.66
CA ARG A 126 16.87 13.52 -0.12
C ARG A 126 16.64 12.22 0.64
N LYS A 127 15.44 11.66 0.48
CA LYS A 127 15.17 10.23 0.67
C LYS A 127 14.64 9.63 -0.62
N SER A 128 14.82 8.32 -0.82
CA SER A 128 14.33 7.61 -2.01
C SER A 128 13.83 6.24 -1.62
N LYS A 129 12.81 5.74 -2.33
CA LYS A 129 12.27 4.40 -2.12
C LYS A 129 11.89 3.75 -3.44
N PRO A 130 12.03 2.42 -3.58
CA PRO A 130 11.38 1.71 -4.68
C PRO A 130 9.85 1.86 -4.57
N THR A 131 9.16 2.05 -5.69
CA THR A 131 7.68 2.10 -5.73
C THR A 131 7.03 0.81 -6.21
N ALA A 132 7.83 -0.09 -6.79
CA ALA A 132 7.47 -1.44 -7.17
C ALA A 132 8.73 -2.30 -7.29
N LEU A 133 8.58 -3.62 -7.35
CA LEU A 133 9.66 -4.57 -7.62
C LEU A 133 9.31 -5.36 -8.88
N ALA A 134 10.11 -5.20 -9.94
CA ALA A 134 9.94 -5.88 -11.22
C ALA A 134 11.00 -6.98 -11.36
N ARG A 135 10.59 -8.23 -11.61
CA ARG A 135 11.49 -9.32 -11.98
C ARG A 135 11.77 -9.27 -13.47
N THR A 136 12.94 -8.76 -13.85
CA THR A 136 13.28 -8.44 -15.25
C THR A 136 13.94 -9.58 -16.02
N ALA A 137 14.54 -10.55 -15.32
CA ALA A 137 15.04 -11.80 -15.89
C ALA A 137 15.39 -12.77 -14.76
N GLY A 138 14.92 -14.02 -14.78
CA GLY A 138 15.28 -15.01 -13.74
C GLY A 138 15.15 -14.46 -12.32
N TRP A 139 16.27 -14.36 -11.59
CA TRP A 139 16.35 -13.75 -10.24
C TRP A 139 16.91 -12.32 -10.21
N SER A 140 16.99 -11.66 -11.37
CA SER A 140 17.31 -10.24 -11.50
C SER A 140 16.06 -9.40 -11.28
N PHE A 141 16.21 -8.34 -10.50
CA PHE A 141 15.15 -7.40 -10.18
C PHE A 141 15.58 -5.98 -10.48
N ASP A 142 14.60 -5.16 -10.86
CA ASP A 142 14.74 -3.71 -10.98
C ASP A 142 13.52 -3.03 -10.33
N SER A 143 13.58 -1.73 -10.10
CA SER A 143 12.51 -0.99 -9.42
C SER A 143 12.39 0.44 -9.93
N PRO A 144 11.17 0.92 -10.26
CA PRO A 144 10.89 2.35 -10.31
C PRO A 144 11.18 2.98 -8.93
N VAL A 145 11.61 4.25 -8.91
CA VAL A 145 12.02 4.94 -7.68
C VAL A 145 11.25 6.24 -7.52
N GLU A 146 10.74 6.49 -6.32
CA GLU A 146 10.27 7.82 -5.90
C GLU A 146 11.38 8.50 -5.10
N HIS A 147 11.75 9.71 -5.51
CA HIS A 147 12.65 10.59 -4.78
C HIS A 147 11.81 11.65 -4.05
N THR A 148 12.08 11.86 -2.75
CA THR A 148 11.57 13.01 -2.00
C THR A 148 12.74 13.93 -1.69
N ILE A 149 12.67 15.16 -2.19
CA ILE A 149 13.73 16.18 -2.13
C ILE A 149 13.26 17.31 -1.23
N TYR A 150 14.13 17.79 -0.35
CA TYR A 150 13.84 18.92 0.55
C TYR A 150 14.80 20.06 0.26
N LEU A 151 14.24 21.21 -0.08
CA LEU A 151 14.97 22.44 -0.37
C LEU A 151 14.82 23.36 0.85
N ARG A 152 15.88 23.52 1.64
CA ARG A 152 15.90 24.46 2.77
C ARG A 152 16.22 25.86 2.28
N LEU A 153 15.44 26.84 2.71
CA LEU A 153 15.54 28.24 2.31
C LEU A 153 16.05 29.11 3.46
N THR A 154 16.56 30.30 3.15
CA THR A 154 17.03 31.28 4.15
C THR A 154 15.91 32.05 4.84
N LYS A 155 14.73 32.10 4.20
CA LYS A 155 13.54 32.81 4.64
C LYS A 155 12.33 31.89 4.51
N PRO A 156 11.23 32.14 5.25
CA PRO A 156 9.98 31.44 5.02
C PRO A 156 9.28 31.95 3.76
N LEU A 157 8.47 31.09 3.14
CA LEU A 157 7.56 31.45 2.06
C LEU A 157 6.40 32.32 2.60
N SER A 158 5.88 33.22 1.77
CA SER A 158 4.71 34.05 2.05
C SER A 158 3.44 33.39 1.48
N ILE A 159 2.39 33.31 2.29
CA ILE A 159 1.10 32.70 1.91
C ILE A 159 0.48 33.42 0.71
N GLY A 160 -0.19 32.65 -0.16
CA GLY A 160 -0.93 33.15 -1.33
C GLY A 160 -0.07 33.49 -2.53
N LYS A 161 1.24 33.23 -2.49
CA LYS A 161 2.17 33.53 -3.57
C LYS A 161 2.55 32.29 -4.38
N GLU A 162 2.76 32.48 -5.68
CA GLU A 162 3.25 31.43 -6.58
C GLU A 162 4.77 31.43 -6.63
N TYR A 163 5.38 30.28 -6.33
CA TYR A 163 6.82 30.06 -6.40
C TYR A 163 7.16 29.17 -7.58
N ALA A 164 8.20 29.57 -8.33
CA ALA A 164 8.85 28.77 -9.34
C ALA A 164 10.04 28.03 -8.70
N VAL A 165 10.12 26.72 -8.94
CA VAL A 165 11.21 25.83 -8.54
C VAL A 165 11.92 25.37 -9.81
N THR A 166 13.11 25.92 -10.05
CA THR A 166 14.01 25.49 -11.11
C THR A 166 14.87 24.34 -10.58
N PHE A 167 14.97 23.26 -11.36
CA PHE A 167 15.77 22.07 -11.04
C PHE A 167 17.15 22.16 -11.69
N PRO A 168 18.13 21.33 -11.26
CA PRO A 168 19.40 21.21 -11.95
C PRO A 168 19.21 20.93 -13.45
N GLU A 169 20.05 21.55 -14.27
CA GLU A 169 19.91 21.57 -15.73
C GLU A 169 19.69 20.16 -16.31
N GLY A 170 18.64 19.98 -17.12
CA GLY A 170 18.36 18.69 -17.76
C GLY A 170 17.96 17.56 -16.82
N VAL A 171 17.56 17.86 -15.57
CA VAL A 171 16.94 16.87 -14.67
C VAL A 171 15.41 16.88 -14.83
N LEU A 172 14.80 18.05 -14.64
CA LEU A 172 13.35 18.26 -14.74
C LEU A 172 13.08 19.69 -15.23
N PRO A 173 11.96 19.93 -15.94
CA PRO A 173 11.52 21.29 -16.24
C PRO A 173 11.12 22.03 -14.95
N GLU A 174 11.18 23.37 -14.99
CA GLU A 174 10.68 24.23 -13.91
C GLU A 174 9.26 23.84 -13.52
N GLN A 175 9.00 23.83 -12.21
CA GLN A 175 7.67 23.60 -11.66
C GLN A 175 7.19 24.82 -10.88
N ARG A 176 5.88 25.00 -10.81
CA ARG A 176 5.25 26.10 -10.07
C ARG A 176 4.24 25.56 -9.09
N PHE A 177 4.16 26.21 -7.93
CA PHE A 177 3.12 25.94 -6.95
C PHE A 177 2.75 27.22 -6.20
N THR A 178 1.49 27.32 -5.80
CA THR A 178 1.05 28.39 -4.89
C THR A 178 1.21 27.89 -3.46
N TYR A 179 1.89 28.68 -2.62
CA TYR A 179 2.01 28.38 -1.20
C TYR A 179 0.73 28.81 -0.48
N GLU A 180 -0.24 27.90 -0.42
CA GLU A 180 -1.48 28.06 0.34
C GLU A 180 -1.61 26.90 1.33
N PRO A 181 -1.01 27.01 2.54
CA PRO A 181 -0.79 25.86 3.41
C PRO A 181 -2.08 25.24 3.95
N VAL A 182 -3.21 25.96 4.01
CA VAL A 182 -4.50 25.35 4.38
C VAL A 182 -5.03 24.39 3.29
N GLN A 183 -4.61 24.56 2.04
CA GLN A 183 -5.01 23.71 0.90
C GLN A 183 -3.89 22.78 0.43
N LEU A 184 -2.64 23.08 0.77
CA LEU A 184 -1.45 22.37 0.31
C LEU A 184 -1.16 21.17 1.20
N ARG A 185 -1.33 19.98 0.64
CA ARG A 185 -1.02 18.73 1.33
C ARG A 185 0.46 18.64 1.70
N SER A 186 0.77 18.60 2.99
CA SER A 186 2.13 18.34 3.48
C SER A 186 2.38 16.85 3.62
N GLU A 187 3.60 16.38 3.35
CA GLU A 187 3.99 15.04 3.77
C GLU A 187 4.32 14.90 5.25
N ALA A 188 4.45 16.02 5.97
CA ALA A 188 4.75 16.01 7.40
C ALA A 188 3.51 15.85 8.27
N VAL A 189 2.31 16.08 7.72
CA VAL A 189 1.04 16.03 8.47
C VAL A 189 0.31 14.71 8.17
N HIS A 190 0.12 13.91 9.21
CA HIS A 190 -0.39 12.55 9.15
C HIS A 190 -1.71 12.44 9.92
N VAL A 191 -2.65 11.69 9.38
CA VAL A 191 -3.93 11.38 10.05
C VAL A 191 -4.45 10.04 9.55
N SER A 192 -5.32 9.38 10.30
CA SER A 192 -6.07 8.23 9.78
C SER A 192 -6.91 8.64 8.58
N HIS A 193 -6.60 8.11 7.39
CA HIS A 193 -7.38 8.38 6.18
C HIS A 193 -8.76 7.71 6.20
N LEU A 194 -8.95 6.72 7.08
CA LEU A 194 -10.28 6.15 7.32
C LEU A 194 -11.21 7.18 7.96
N GLY A 195 -10.66 8.10 8.75
CA GLY A 195 -11.40 9.04 9.57
C GLY A 195 -11.60 8.56 11.01
N PHE A 196 -12.61 9.12 11.65
CA PHE A 196 -12.98 8.86 13.05
C PHE A 196 -14.50 8.79 13.20
N ARG A 197 -15.00 8.10 14.22
CA ARG A 197 -16.39 8.26 14.66
C ARG A 197 -16.54 9.48 15.56
N PRO A 198 -17.73 10.12 15.61
CA PRO A 198 -18.00 11.19 16.58
C PRO A 198 -17.65 10.82 18.02
N ASP A 199 -17.94 9.58 18.43
CA ASP A 199 -17.79 9.04 19.78
C ASP A 199 -16.44 8.33 20.02
N ASP A 200 -15.49 8.38 19.08
CA ASP A 200 -14.17 7.79 19.30
C ASP A 200 -13.50 8.43 20.52
N PRO A 201 -12.90 7.62 21.43
CA PRO A 201 -12.31 8.08 22.68
C PRO A 201 -11.04 8.90 22.46
N ALA A 202 -10.45 8.84 21.27
CA ALA A 202 -9.32 9.65 20.86
C ALA A 202 -9.41 9.94 19.35
N LYS A 203 -9.18 11.19 18.96
CA LYS A 203 -9.05 11.60 17.56
C LYS A 203 -7.78 12.43 17.45
N VAL A 204 -6.75 11.82 16.89
CA VAL A 204 -5.40 12.38 16.85
C VAL A 204 -4.84 12.38 15.44
N GLY A 205 -4.07 13.41 15.14
CA GLY A 205 -3.18 13.46 13.98
C GLY A 205 -1.78 13.82 14.43
N PHE A 206 -0.82 13.68 13.52
CA PHE A 206 0.59 13.84 13.86
C PHE A 206 1.31 14.77 12.90
N LEU A 207 2.30 15.49 13.42
CA LEU A 207 3.32 16.19 12.64
C LEU A 207 4.67 15.52 12.89
N SER A 208 5.30 15.03 11.83
CA SER A 208 6.64 14.46 11.87
C SER A 208 7.25 14.41 10.47
N CYS A 209 8.57 14.65 10.35
CA CYS A 209 9.25 14.58 9.05
C CYS A 209 10.70 14.11 9.20
N TRP A 210 11.01 12.95 8.62
CA TRP A 210 12.38 12.52 8.39
C TRP A 210 12.80 12.84 6.94
N MET A 211 13.84 13.68 6.81
CA MET A 211 14.30 14.26 5.55
C MET A 211 15.32 13.39 4.80
N GLY A 212 15.50 12.12 5.19
CA GLY A 212 16.52 11.27 4.61
C GLY A 212 17.90 11.56 5.17
N ASP A 213 18.83 11.91 4.29
CA ASP A 213 20.18 12.35 4.67
C ASP A 213 20.19 13.67 5.49
N GLY A 214 19.08 14.42 5.50
CA GLY A 214 18.87 15.58 6.37
C GLY A 214 18.44 15.26 7.81
N GLY A 215 18.21 13.99 8.15
CA GLY A 215 17.75 13.57 9.48
C GLY A 215 16.32 14.02 9.83
N GLY A 216 15.98 13.95 11.12
CA GLY A 216 14.68 14.39 11.62
C GLY A 216 14.57 15.92 11.62
N LEU A 217 13.50 16.45 11.01
CA LEU A 217 13.17 17.85 11.06
C LEU A 217 12.68 18.22 12.47
N LYS A 218 13.12 19.37 12.97
CA LYS A 218 12.71 19.92 14.26
C LYS A 218 11.60 20.94 14.07
N TYR A 219 10.62 20.90 14.94
CA TYR A 219 9.50 21.82 14.97
C TYR A 219 9.52 22.64 16.25
N ALA A 220 8.94 23.84 16.20
CA ALA A 220 8.75 24.66 17.39
C ALA A 220 7.70 24.00 18.29
N GLU A 221 7.90 24.10 19.60
CA GLU A 221 6.90 23.68 20.57
C GLU A 221 5.67 24.61 20.49
N GLY A 222 4.47 24.04 20.64
CA GLY A 222 3.23 24.81 20.67
C GLY A 222 2.75 25.34 19.32
N LEU A 223 3.22 24.77 18.20
CA LEU A 223 2.72 25.12 16.87
C LEU A 223 1.19 24.94 16.78
N PRO A 224 0.43 25.94 16.28
CA PRO A 224 -1.01 25.81 16.14
C PRO A 224 -1.44 24.79 15.08
N PHE A 225 -2.55 24.11 15.34
CA PHE A 225 -3.25 23.31 14.35
C PHE A 225 -4.75 23.64 14.32
N HIS A 226 -5.37 23.33 13.19
CA HIS A 226 -6.78 23.54 12.91
C HIS A 226 -7.37 22.31 12.20
N VAL A 227 -8.59 21.92 12.54
CA VAL A 227 -9.35 20.91 11.82
C VAL A 227 -10.40 21.61 10.97
N VAL A 228 -10.09 21.73 9.69
CA VAL A 228 -10.83 22.56 8.73
C VAL A 228 -11.83 21.70 7.97
N ASP A 229 -13.10 22.09 7.99
CA ASP A 229 -14.18 21.47 7.22
C ASP A 229 -14.02 21.80 5.72
N GLU A 230 -14.02 20.78 4.86
CA GLU A 230 -13.80 20.98 3.43
C GLU A 230 -14.94 21.74 2.74
N ALA A 231 -16.16 21.63 3.25
CA ALA A 231 -17.33 22.25 2.63
C ALA A 231 -17.38 23.76 2.88
N THR A 232 -16.97 24.20 4.07
CA THR A 232 -17.11 25.59 4.51
C THR A 232 -15.79 26.34 4.64
N GLY A 233 -14.66 25.64 4.73
CA GLY A 233 -13.35 26.23 5.03
C GLY A 233 -13.20 26.72 6.48
N ASN A 234 -14.21 26.49 7.33
CA ASN A 234 -14.17 26.88 8.73
C ASN A 234 -13.42 25.83 9.56
N SER A 235 -12.70 26.29 10.59
CA SER A 235 -12.15 25.40 11.61
C SER A 235 -13.22 24.99 12.62
N PHE A 236 -13.22 23.72 13.01
CA PHE A 236 -14.10 23.16 14.04
C PHE A 236 -13.37 22.54 15.22
N ALA A 237 -12.04 22.48 15.17
CA ALA A 237 -11.21 22.19 16.32
C ALA A 237 -9.87 22.89 16.15
N ASP A 238 -9.45 23.63 17.17
CA ASP A 238 -8.20 24.38 17.20
C ASP A 238 -7.40 23.97 18.42
N GLY A 239 -6.08 23.91 18.28
CA GLY A 239 -5.21 23.58 19.37
C GLY A 239 -3.75 23.86 19.07
N ILE A 240 -2.89 23.39 19.96
CA ILE A 240 -1.45 23.41 19.79
C ILE A 240 -0.92 21.99 19.77
N LEU A 241 0.11 21.77 18.96
CA LEU A 241 0.82 20.50 18.91
C LEU A 241 1.56 20.24 20.23
N ARG A 242 1.53 18.98 20.67
CA ARG A 242 2.25 18.49 21.86
C ARG A 242 3.22 17.41 21.48
N LEU A 243 4.39 17.35 22.11
CA LEU A 243 5.35 16.28 21.85
C LEU A 243 4.76 14.95 22.35
N ALA A 244 4.42 14.05 21.43
CA ALA A 244 3.98 12.70 21.76
C ALA A 244 5.18 11.76 21.92
N LYS A 245 6.21 11.92 21.08
CA LYS A 245 7.41 11.09 21.14
C LYS A 245 8.66 11.83 20.67
N ALA A 246 9.70 11.83 21.50
CA ALA A 246 11.01 12.36 21.14
C ALA A 246 11.75 11.42 20.18
N ALA A 247 12.56 11.98 19.28
CA ALA A 247 13.35 11.24 18.28
C ALA A 247 14.31 10.22 18.90
N ASP A 248 14.79 10.49 20.12
CA ASP A 248 15.74 9.67 20.88
C ASP A 248 15.08 8.73 21.89
N ALA A 249 13.75 8.70 21.95
CA ALA A 249 13.01 7.75 22.78
C ALA A 249 13.33 6.30 22.38
N THR A 250 13.37 5.37 23.35
CA THR A 250 13.82 3.97 23.15
C THR A 250 12.79 2.93 23.62
N ASP A 251 11.52 3.31 23.65
CA ASP A 251 10.39 2.59 24.23
C ASP A 251 9.36 2.11 23.18
N GLU A 252 9.70 2.16 21.88
CA GLU A 252 8.74 1.87 20.79
C GLU A 252 8.45 0.38 20.58
N ASN A 253 9.45 -0.50 20.75
CA ASN A 253 9.29 -1.94 20.53
C ASN A 253 10.18 -2.78 21.45
N ALA A 254 10.04 -4.11 21.37
CA ALA A 254 10.85 -5.06 22.14
C ALA A 254 12.37 -4.90 21.93
N TYR A 255 12.79 -4.24 20.85
CA TYR A 255 14.19 -3.98 20.50
C TYR A 255 14.66 -2.57 20.88
N LYS A 256 13.81 -1.76 21.53
CA LYS A 256 14.12 -0.40 21.98
C LYS A 256 14.54 0.56 20.85
N VAL A 257 14.07 0.30 19.63
CA VAL A 257 14.39 1.11 18.45
C VAL A 257 13.21 2.01 18.11
N ASN A 258 13.42 3.33 18.20
CA ASN A 258 12.51 4.29 17.57
C ASN A 258 12.79 4.36 16.06
N HIS A 259 11.81 3.96 15.25
CA HIS A 259 11.93 3.92 13.79
C HIS A 259 11.51 5.22 13.12
N ASN A 260 10.87 6.15 13.84
CA ASN A 260 10.50 7.47 13.32
C ASN A 260 11.73 8.32 13.01
N LYS A 261 12.80 8.21 13.82
CA LYS A 261 14.06 8.99 13.68
C LYS A 261 13.85 10.52 13.62
N THR A 262 12.73 11.00 14.17
CA THR A 262 12.32 12.40 14.26
C THR A 262 11.34 12.53 15.43
N ASP A 263 11.15 13.75 15.93
CA ASP A 263 10.13 14.03 16.92
C ASP A 263 8.74 13.84 16.29
N VAL A 264 7.82 13.25 17.05
CA VAL A 264 6.42 13.08 16.68
C VAL A 264 5.59 13.98 17.57
N TRP A 265 4.91 14.92 16.93
CA TRP A 265 4.03 15.89 17.57
C TRP A 265 2.58 15.50 17.32
N GLU A 266 1.73 15.57 18.33
CA GLU A 266 0.33 15.17 18.29
C GLU A 266 -0.59 16.40 18.27
N ALA A 267 -1.59 16.34 17.39
CA ALA A 267 -2.75 17.20 17.36
C ALA A 267 -3.95 16.40 17.90
N ASP A 268 -4.41 16.72 19.11
CA ASP A 268 -5.59 16.11 19.71
C ASP A 268 -6.84 16.94 19.41
N PHE A 269 -7.75 16.38 18.61
CA PHE A 269 -9.04 16.97 18.28
C PHE A 269 -10.20 16.05 18.69
N THR A 270 -10.02 15.28 19.77
CA THR A 270 -11.00 14.32 20.30
C THR A 270 -12.37 14.95 20.57
N ALA A 271 -12.38 16.22 20.98
CA ALA A 271 -13.60 16.99 21.25
C ALA A 271 -14.48 17.23 20.01
N LEU A 272 -13.93 17.08 18.79
CA LEU A 272 -14.69 17.24 17.56
C LEU A 272 -15.61 16.03 17.33
N THR A 273 -16.91 16.25 17.49
CA THR A 273 -17.96 15.24 17.27
C THR A 273 -18.81 15.53 16.04
N ARG A 274 -18.71 16.74 15.48
CA ARG A 274 -19.49 17.15 14.31
C ARG A 274 -19.12 16.30 13.11
N LYS A 275 -20.11 15.65 12.50
CA LYS A 275 -19.92 14.87 11.28
C LYS A 275 -19.59 15.79 10.10
N GLY A 276 -18.70 15.33 9.22
CA GLY A 276 -18.22 16.10 8.08
C GLY A 276 -16.97 15.49 7.46
N THR A 277 -16.43 16.15 6.46
CA THR A 277 -15.13 15.82 5.85
C THR A 277 -14.16 16.93 6.17
N TYR A 278 -13.02 16.58 6.77
CA TYR A 278 -12.08 17.53 7.33
C TYR A 278 -10.66 17.32 6.81
N ARG A 279 -9.81 18.33 7.00
CA ARG A 279 -8.35 18.21 6.94
C ARG A 279 -7.75 18.73 8.24
N LEU A 280 -6.66 18.10 8.67
CA LEU A 280 -5.82 18.63 9.73
C LEU A 280 -4.82 19.58 9.08
N TYR A 281 -4.87 20.85 9.45
CA TYR A 281 -3.98 21.91 9.00
C TYR A 281 -3.04 22.29 10.14
N VAL A 282 -1.74 22.35 9.87
CA VAL A 282 -0.73 22.87 10.81
C VAL A 282 -0.18 24.19 10.27
N GLU A 283 -0.22 25.23 11.10
CA GLU A 283 0.03 26.61 10.68
C GLU A 283 1.43 26.76 10.06
N GLY A 284 1.46 27.36 8.86
CA GLY A 284 2.70 27.54 8.09
C GLY A 284 3.37 26.26 7.56
N ILE A 285 2.76 25.08 7.71
CA ILE A 285 3.35 23.82 7.22
C ILE A 285 2.53 23.25 6.07
N GLY A 286 1.24 23.05 6.25
CA GLY A 286 0.38 22.40 5.27
C GLY A 286 -0.74 21.58 5.91
N CYS A 287 -1.51 20.87 5.09
CA CYS A 287 -2.62 20.03 5.56
C CYS A 287 -2.40 18.52 5.33
N SER A 288 -3.17 17.69 6.02
CA SER A 288 -3.29 16.25 5.79
C SER A 288 -4.04 15.94 4.50
N TYR A 289 -4.18 14.65 4.17
CA TYR A 289 -5.28 14.19 3.33
C TYR A 289 -6.63 14.40 4.04
N SER A 290 -7.69 14.45 3.25
CA SER A 290 -9.07 14.54 3.75
C SER A 290 -9.45 13.28 4.52
N PHE A 291 -10.22 13.45 5.60
CA PHE A 291 -10.73 12.34 6.40
C PHE A 291 -12.16 12.65 6.91
N PRO A 292 -13.04 11.64 7.01
CA PRO A 292 -14.38 11.85 7.53
C PRO A 292 -14.43 11.80 9.06
N ILE A 293 -15.40 12.51 9.64
CA ILE A 293 -15.99 12.15 10.94
C ILE A 293 -17.39 11.60 10.67
N ALA A 294 -17.59 10.30 10.86
CA ALA A 294 -18.84 9.61 10.53
C ALA A 294 -19.03 8.34 11.37
N ASP A 295 -20.29 7.93 11.60
CA ASP A 295 -20.61 6.77 12.45
C ASP A 295 -20.11 5.44 11.89
N ASP A 296 -19.92 5.37 10.57
CA ASP A 296 -19.67 4.14 9.82
C ASP A 296 -18.21 3.93 9.41
N VAL A 297 -17.28 4.79 9.87
CA VAL A 297 -15.84 4.72 9.53
C VAL A 297 -15.26 3.33 9.78
N TRP A 298 -15.38 2.83 11.02
CA TRP A 298 -14.84 1.53 11.38
C TRP A 298 -15.65 0.38 10.78
N ARG A 299 -16.96 0.57 10.54
CA ARG A 299 -17.79 -0.43 9.86
C ARG A 299 -17.32 -0.63 8.42
N LYS A 300 -17.06 0.43 7.67
CA LYS A 300 -16.51 0.37 6.31
C LYS A 300 -15.16 -0.32 6.28
N ALA A 301 -14.24 0.05 7.18
CA ALA A 301 -12.93 -0.59 7.28
C ALA A 301 -13.04 -2.09 7.58
N PHE A 302 -13.90 -2.46 8.53
CA PHE A 302 -14.18 -3.85 8.87
C PHE A 302 -14.76 -4.61 7.67
N THR A 303 -15.81 -4.10 7.01
CA THR A 303 -16.44 -4.76 5.86
C THR A 303 -15.42 -5.01 4.75
N VAL A 304 -14.62 -4.01 4.38
CA VAL A 304 -13.59 -4.16 3.35
C VAL A 304 -12.58 -5.25 3.73
N SER A 305 -12.10 -5.25 4.98
CA SER A 305 -11.14 -6.26 5.45
C SER A 305 -11.74 -7.66 5.52
N ALA A 306 -12.95 -7.82 6.07
CA ALA A 306 -13.64 -9.09 6.22
C ALA A 306 -13.98 -9.71 4.85
N ARG A 307 -14.36 -8.88 3.87
CA ARG A 307 -14.56 -9.31 2.48
C ARG A 307 -13.30 -9.85 1.81
N GLY A 308 -12.11 -9.59 2.37
CA GLY A 308 -10.88 -10.24 1.95
C GLY A 308 -10.98 -11.77 2.02
N PHE A 309 -11.68 -12.32 3.02
CA PHE A 309 -11.89 -13.76 3.16
C PHE A 309 -12.71 -14.35 2.00
N PHE A 310 -13.80 -13.69 1.61
CA PHE A 310 -14.57 -14.05 0.42
C PHE A 310 -13.70 -14.15 -0.84
N HIS A 311 -12.81 -13.17 -1.07
CA HIS A 311 -11.92 -13.17 -2.22
C HIS A 311 -10.80 -14.24 -2.14
N GLN A 312 -10.49 -14.70 -0.93
CA GLN A 312 -9.55 -15.79 -0.68
C GLN A 312 -10.19 -17.18 -0.61
N ARG A 313 -11.52 -17.29 -0.74
CA ARG A 313 -12.22 -18.59 -0.74
C ARG A 313 -11.71 -19.48 -1.86
N SER A 314 -11.34 -20.72 -1.56
CA SER A 314 -10.97 -21.75 -2.53
C SER A 314 -12.16 -22.65 -2.87
N GLY A 315 -12.14 -23.32 -4.02
CA GLY A 315 -13.22 -24.25 -4.41
C GLY A 315 -14.44 -23.60 -5.06
N ILE A 316 -14.46 -22.27 -5.23
CA ILE A 316 -15.59 -21.55 -5.84
C ILE A 316 -15.13 -20.59 -6.94
N ALA A 317 -16.05 -20.29 -7.86
CA ALA A 317 -15.88 -19.17 -8.78
C ALA A 317 -16.19 -17.85 -8.05
N LEU A 318 -15.51 -16.77 -8.45
CA LEU A 318 -15.78 -15.41 -8.01
C LEU A 318 -16.24 -14.57 -9.20
N GLY A 319 -17.16 -13.64 -8.96
CA GLY A 319 -17.65 -12.70 -9.95
C GLY A 319 -18.96 -12.03 -9.52
N PRO A 320 -19.60 -11.28 -10.44
CA PRO A 320 -20.87 -10.62 -10.17
C PRO A 320 -21.97 -11.62 -9.77
N PRO A 321 -22.92 -11.23 -8.88
CA PRO A 321 -23.13 -9.87 -8.35
C PRO A 321 -22.26 -9.54 -7.12
N TYR A 322 -21.47 -10.48 -6.62
CA TYR A 322 -20.78 -10.32 -5.35
C TYR A 322 -19.50 -9.50 -5.48
N THR A 323 -18.76 -9.63 -6.58
CA THR A 323 -17.52 -8.87 -6.83
C THR A 323 -17.29 -8.63 -8.31
N ASP A 324 -16.64 -7.51 -8.66
CA ASP A 324 -16.20 -7.25 -10.05
C ASP A 324 -14.95 -8.06 -10.42
N TYR A 325 -14.27 -8.66 -9.44
CA TYR A 325 -13.13 -9.53 -9.68
C TYR A 325 -13.60 -10.93 -10.10
N VAL A 326 -13.33 -11.29 -11.36
CA VAL A 326 -13.72 -12.59 -11.91
C VAL A 326 -12.58 -13.59 -11.77
N ARG A 327 -12.85 -14.72 -11.10
CA ARG A 327 -11.94 -15.87 -11.03
C ARG A 327 -12.72 -17.16 -11.25
N PRO A 328 -12.34 -18.02 -12.21
CA PRO A 328 -12.95 -19.33 -12.37
C PRO A 328 -12.86 -20.17 -11.09
N ARG A 329 -13.73 -21.19 -10.98
CA ARG A 329 -13.61 -22.18 -9.90
C ARG A 329 -12.21 -22.79 -9.91
N CYS A 330 -11.64 -22.94 -8.73
CA CYS A 330 -10.28 -23.39 -8.54
C CYS A 330 -10.23 -24.45 -7.43
N PHE A 331 -9.30 -25.40 -7.50
CA PHE A 331 -9.03 -26.36 -6.42
C PHE A 331 -10.26 -27.14 -5.91
N HIS A 332 -11.20 -27.48 -6.81
CA HIS A 332 -12.40 -28.26 -6.49
C HIS A 332 -12.31 -29.69 -7.08
N PRO A 333 -12.71 -30.76 -6.34
CA PRO A 333 -12.67 -32.14 -6.81
C PRO A 333 -13.40 -32.40 -8.14
N ASP A 334 -14.55 -31.76 -8.36
CA ASP A 334 -15.30 -31.82 -9.64
C ASP A 334 -14.45 -31.39 -10.86
N ASP A 335 -13.44 -30.55 -10.65
CA ASP A 335 -12.54 -30.08 -11.72
C ASP A 335 -11.31 -31.00 -11.87
N GLY A 336 -11.35 -32.19 -11.26
CA GLY A 336 -10.29 -33.21 -11.34
C GLY A 336 -9.16 -33.06 -10.31
N VAL A 337 -9.28 -32.10 -9.39
CA VAL A 337 -8.29 -31.88 -8.31
C VAL A 337 -8.38 -33.02 -7.31
N LYS A 338 -7.25 -33.68 -7.04
CA LYS A 338 -7.16 -34.77 -6.05
C LYS A 338 -6.37 -34.30 -4.84
N VAL A 339 -6.95 -34.50 -3.66
CA VAL A 339 -6.27 -34.33 -2.37
C VAL A 339 -6.11 -35.70 -1.76
N TYR A 340 -4.88 -36.05 -1.41
CA TYR A 340 -4.55 -37.34 -0.82
C TYR A 340 -4.37 -37.18 0.70
N ALA A 341 -4.91 -38.11 1.47
CA ALA A 341 -4.67 -38.17 2.90
C ALA A 341 -3.19 -38.46 3.17
N SER A 342 -2.67 -37.94 4.27
CA SER A 342 -1.34 -38.27 4.77
C SER A 342 -1.48 -38.86 6.17
N THR A 343 -0.68 -39.87 6.49
CA THR A 343 -0.55 -40.38 7.86
C THR A 343 0.29 -39.45 8.73
N ALA A 344 0.94 -38.42 8.16
CA ALA A 344 1.66 -37.42 8.91
C ALA A 344 0.67 -36.51 9.66
N GLY A 345 0.69 -36.59 10.99
CA GLY A 345 -0.13 -35.73 11.83
C GLY A 345 0.38 -34.28 11.83
N LEU A 346 -0.49 -33.35 12.25
CA LEU A 346 -0.08 -31.95 12.46
C LEU A 346 1.06 -31.83 13.48
N MET A 347 1.15 -32.76 14.43
CA MET A 347 2.23 -32.83 15.43
C MET A 347 3.59 -33.28 14.84
N ASP A 348 3.63 -33.73 13.59
CA ASP A 348 4.83 -34.33 12.99
C ASP A 348 5.37 -33.50 11.82
N THR A 349 4.91 -32.27 11.63
CA THR A 349 5.34 -31.39 10.52
C THR A 349 5.77 -30.01 11.03
N GLY A 350 6.82 -29.44 10.43
CA GLY A 350 7.38 -28.12 10.75
C GLY A 350 6.39 -26.94 10.65
N ASN A 351 5.44 -27.04 9.72
CA ASN A 351 4.34 -26.09 9.50
C ASN A 351 3.11 -26.44 10.34
N GLY A 352 3.17 -27.55 11.07
CA GLY A 352 2.18 -27.94 12.06
C GLY A 352 2.57 -27.43 13.45
N LEU A 353 2.54 -28.31 14.45
CA LEU A 353 2.79 -27.96 15.86
C LEU A 353 4.19 -28.37 16.35
N ASN A 354 5.01 -29.01 15.52
CA ASN A 354 6.36 -29.43 15.85
C ASN A 354 7.36 -28.78 14.91
N SER A 355 8.23 -27.91 15.42
CA SER A 355 9.20 -27.14 14.66
C SER A 355 10.46 -27.93 14.24
N ALA A 356 10.46 -29.27 14.35
CA ALA A 356 11.53 -30.14 13.88
C ALA A 356 11.24 -30.71 12.48
N ASP A 357 12.30 -31.07 11.74
CA ASP A 357 12.27 -31.66 10.39
C ASP A 357 11.72 -30.75 9.25
N SER A 358 11.70 -31.29 8.02
CA SER A 358 11.21 -30.62 6.81
C SER A 358 9.71 -30.83 6.60
N ASN A 359 8.97 -29.73 6.39
CA ASN A 359 7.52 -29.70 6.12
C ASN A 359 7.07 -30.72 5.08
N PHE A 360 7.66 -30.63 3.89
CA PHE A 360 7.31 -31.51 2.78
C PHE A 360 7.89 -32.91 2.95
N GLY A 361 9.01 -33.05 3.66
CA GLY A 361 9.65 -34.35 3.91
C GLY A 361 8.73 -35.30 4.68
N ASN A 362 8.12 -34.84 5.77
CA ASN A 362 7.24 -35.69 6.58
C ASN A 362 5.89 -35.94 5.92
N LEU A 363 5.33 -34.96 5.20
CA LEU A 363 4.14 -35.17 4.37
C LEU A 363 4.36 -36.24 3.29
N VAL A 364 5.51 -36.22 2.61
CA VAL A 364 5.87 -37.24 1.59
C VAL A 364 6.08 -38.61 2.21
N LYS A 365 6.75 -38.70 3.38
CA LYS A 365 6.93 -39.98 4.09
C LYS A 365 5.59 -40.60 4.51
N GLY A 366 4.64 -39.76 4.92
CA GLY A 366 3.29 -40.18 5.30
C GLY A 366 2.30 -40.25 4.13
N ALA A 367 2.75 -40.09 2.88
CA ALA A 367 1.85 -40.07 1.74
C ALA A 367 1.04 -41.38 1.62
N THR A 368 -0.23 -41.25 1.26
CA THR A 368 -1.12 -42.37 0.96
C THR A 368 -1.75 -42.19 -0.41
N ASP A 369 -2.33 -43.25 -0.96
CA ASP A 369 -3.15 -43.20 -2.17
C ASP A 369 -4.64 -42.93 -1.85
N GLU A 370 -5.00 -42.70 -0.59
CA GLU A 370 -6.37 -42.42 -0.17
C GLU A 370 -6.78 -41.02 -0.59
N ILE A 371 -7.80 -40.92 -1.44
CA ILE A 371 -8.34 -39.64 -1.90
C ILE A 371 -9.40 -39.15 -0.91
N VAL A 372 -9.30 -37.89 -0.51
CA VAL A 372 -10.33 -37.18 0.25
C VAL A 372 -11.32 -36.54 -0.73
N PRO A 373 -12.53 -37.12 -0.95
CA PRO A 373 -13.36 -36.80 -2.11
C PRO A 373 -13.97 -35.39 -2.07
N ASN A 374 -14.04 -34.76 -0.89
CA ASN A 374 -14.71 -33.46 -0.70
C ASN A 374 -13.76 -32.35 -0.21
N ALA A 375 -12.44 -32.49 -0.40
CA ALA A 375 -11.42 -31.57 0.10
C ALA A 375 -11.35 -30.21 -0.65
N TRP A 376 -12.40 -29.42 -0.55
CA TRP A 376 -12.51 -28.07 -1.12
C TRP A 376 -13.07 -27.07 -0.10
N GLY A 377 -12.92 -25.78 -0.39
CA GLY A 377 -13.27 -24.69 0.51
C GLY A 377 -12.05 -24.10 1.20
N GLY A 378 -12.29 -23.31 2.24
CA GLY A 378 -11.24 -22.68 3.03
C GLY A 378 -10.66 -21.43 2.38
N TYR A 379 -9.73 -20.79 3.09
CA TYR A 379 -9.02 -19.61 2.59
C TYR A 379 -7.62 -19.96 2.09
N MET A 380 -7.27 -19.45 0.91
CA MET A 380 -5.89 -19.36 0.47
C MET A 380 -5.09 -18.49 1.44
N ASP A 381 -3.96 -19.01 1.94
CA ASP A 381 -3.17 -18.46 3.06
C ASP A 381 -2.69 -17.03 2.80
N ALA A 382 -2.07 -16.81 1.65
CA ALA A 382 -1.60 -15.49 1.27
C ALA A 382 -1.73 -15.26 -0.25
N GLY A 383 -0.65 -14.83 -0.90
CA GLY A 383 -0.59 -14.69 -2.36
C GLY A 383 -0.36 -16.03 -3.09
N ASP A 384 -0.05 -17.09 -2.34
CA ASP A 384 -0.08 -18.48 -2.79
C ASP A 384 -1.46 -19.11 -2.57
N TRP A 385 -1.59 -20.40 -2.88
CA TRP A 385 -2.87 -21.09 -2.91
C TRP A 385 -3.00 -22.16 -1.82
N ASP A 386 -2.04 -22.22 -0.87
CA ASP A 386 -2.06 -23.18 0.21
C ASP A 386 -3.21 -22.90 1.20
N ARG A 387 -3.64 -23.94 1.91
CA ARG A 387 -4.65 -23.86 2.97
C ARG A 387 -4.08 -24.52 4.22
N ARG A 388 -4.20 -23.88 5.38
CA ARG A 388 -3.59 -24.36 6.64
C ARG A 388 -4.57 -24.33 7.78
N ILE A 389 -4.63 -25.40 8.57
CA ILE A 389 -5.62 -25.56 9.65
C ILE A 389 -5.56 -24.44 10.69
N GLN A 390 -4.42 -23.76 10.82
CA GLN A 390 -4.25 -22.55 11.62
C GLN A 390 -5.23 -21.43 11.24
N HIS A 391 -5.74 -21.41 10.00
CA HIS A 391 -6.73 -20.43 9.55
C HIS A 391 -8.06 -20.55 10.28
N LEU A 392 -8.34 -21.66 10.98
CA LEU A 392 -9.50 -21.78 11.87
C LEU A 392 -9.50 -20.72 12.99
N VAL A 393 -8.34 -20.07 13.27
CA VAL A 393 -8.32 -18.88 14.12
C VAL A 393 -9.23 -17.78 13.59
N VAL A 394 -9.32 -17.60 12.26
CA VAL A 394 -10.22 -16.64 11.63
C VAL A 394 -11.68 -17.00 11.91
N SER A 395 -12.07 -18.25 11.67
CA SER A 395 -13.43 -18.75 11.95
C SER A 395 -13.80 -18.51 13.42
N ARG A 396 -12.89 -18.83 14.35
CA ARG A 396 -13.09 -18.55 15.77
C ARG A 396 -13.28 -17.04 16.04
N ARG A 397 -12.43 -16.17 15.50
CA ARG A 397 -12.54 -14.71 15.72
C ARG A 397 -13.85 -14.14 15.17
N LEU A 398 -14.30 -14.59 14.00
CA LEU A 398 -15.58 -14.16 13.43
C LEU A 398 -16.75 -14.59 14.31
N LEU A 399 -16.75 -15.82 14.82
CA LEU A 399 -17.79 -16.29 15.75
C LEU A 399 -17.74 -15.54 17.09
N GLU A 400 -16.55 -15.29 17.66
CA GLU A 400 -16.39 -14.47 18.87
C GLU A 400 -16.93 -13.05 18.66
N LEU A 401 -16.72 -12.43 17.50
CA LEU A 401 -17.28 -11.12 17.16
C LEU A 401 -18.82 -11.16 17.14
N GLN A 402 -19.42 -12.19 16.55
CA GLN A 402 -20.88 -12.39 16.57
C GLN A 402 -21.40 -12.51 18.01
N GLU A 403 -20.71 -13.24 18.88
CA GLU A 403 -21.10 -13.39 20.29
C GLU A 403 -20.96 -12.09 21.08
N MET A 404 -19.90 -11.32 20.83
CA MET A 404 -19.61 -10.07 21.55
C MET A 404 -20.54 -8.92 21.15
N ALA A 405 -20.97 -8.86 19.88
CA ALA A 405 -21.79 -7.77 19.37
C ALA A 405 -22.86 -8.27 18.36
N PRO A 406 -23.81 -9.11 18.80
CA PRO A 406 -24.74 -9.81 17.91
C PRO A 406 -25.58 -8.87 17.05
N ASP A 407 -26.09 -7.77 17.63
CA ASP A 407 -26.90 -6.79 16.88
C ASP A 407 -26.08 -6.05 15.81
N THR A 408 -24.79 -5.84 16.04
CA THR A 408 -23.90 -5.16 15.08
C THR A 408 -23.68 -6.01 13.85
N PHE A 409 -23.43 -7.29 14.07
CA PHE A 409 -23.02 -8.23 13.03
C PHE A 409 -24.19 -8.96 12.36
N ALA A 410 -25.33 -9.13 13.05
CA ALA A 410 -26.57 -9.60 12.43
C ALA A 410 -27.05 -8.68 11.30
N ASN A 411 -26.72 -7.39 11.36
CA ASN A 411 -27.09 -6.39 10.36
C ASN A 411 -25.92 -6.02 9.41
N LEU A 412 -24.78 -6.71 9.52
CA LEU A 412 -23.63 -6.44 8.66
C LEU A 412 -23.66 -7.33 7.43
N SER A 413 -23.92 -6.75 6.26
CA SER A 413 -23.75 -7.47 5.00
C SER A 413 -22.30 -7.37 4.50
N LEU A 414 -21.74 -8.53 4.14
CA LEU A 414 -20.49 -8.70 3.41
C LEU A 414 -20.71 -8.84 1.89
N ASN A 415 -21.97 -8.93 1.43
CA ASN A 415 -22.34 -9.16 0.03
C ASN A 415 -21.58 -10.38 -0.55
N ILE A 416 -21.91 -11.53 0.03
CA ILE A 416 -21.39 -12.87 -0.27
C ILE A 416 -22.55 -13.76 -0.74
N PRO A 417 -22.29 -14.93 -1.35
CA PRO A 417 -23.35 -15.84 -1.83
C PRO A 417 -24.39 -16.23 -0.78
N GLU A 418 -23.99 -16.21 0.49
CA GLU A 418 -24.84 -16.57 1.62
C GLU A 418 -25.69 -15.41 2.16
N SER A 419 -25.50 -14.16 1.72
CA SER A 419 -26.11 -12.96 2.33
C SER A 419 -27.64 -12.92 2.35
N ASP A 420 -28.32 -13.77 1.57
CA ASP A 420 -29.79 -13.88 1.55
C ASP A 420 -30.31 -15.01 2.46
N ASN A 421 -29.45 -15.68 3.23
CA ASN A 421 -29.83 -16.76 4.13
C ASN A 421 -30.21 -16.24 5.54
N ALA A 422 -30.41 -17.15 6.50
CA ALA A 422 -30.84 -16.82 7.86
C ALA A 422 -29.70 -16.55 8.85
N LEU A 423 -28.45 -16.77 8.46
CA LEU A 423 -27.26 -16.57 9.27
C LEU A 423 -26.67 -15.17 9.01
N PRO A 424 -26.01 -14.56 10.00
CA PRO A 424 -25.18 -13.39 9.74
C PRO A 424 -24.02 -13.72 8.81
N ASP A 425 -23.71 -12.87 7.84
CA ASP A 425 -22.65 -13.10 6.86
C ASP A 425 -21.29 -13.47 7.47
N ILE A 426 -20.96 -12.92 8.65
CA ILE A 426 -19.70 -13.26 9.35
C ILE A 426 -19.68 -14.70 9.86
N VAL A 427 -20.84 -15.26 10.19
CA VAL A 427 -21.01 -16.67 10.57
C VAL A 427 -20.90 -17.54 9.34
N ASP A 428 -21.54 -17.19 8.23
CA ASP A 428 -21.39 -17.91 6.96
C ASP A 428 -19.93 -17.96 6.50
N GLU A 429 -19.23 -16.82 6.58
CA GLU A 429 -17.82 -16.74 6.24
C GLU A 429 -17.00 -17.66 7.16
N ALA A 430 -17.22 -17.64 8.48
CA ALA A 430 -16.56 -18.55 9.42
C ALA A 430 -16.82 -20.04 9.10
N LEU A 431 -18.06 -20.38 8.76
CA LEU A 431 -18.49 -21.73 8.42
C LEU A 431 -17.90 -22.20 7.10
N PHE A 432 -17.75 -21.34 6.09
CA PHE A 432 -17.11 -21.68 4.82
C PHE A 432 -15.71 -22.25 5.03
N ASN A 433 -14.94 -21.63 5.93
CA ASN A 433 -13.60 -22.11 6.26
C ASN A 433 -13.63 -23.36 7.15
N LEU A 434 -14.50 -23.41 8.16
CA LEU A 434 -14.65 -24.58 9.03
C LEU A 434 -15.06 -25.84 8.24
N ASP A 435 -15.98 -25.69 7.29
CA ASP A 435 -16.48 -26.79 6.47
C ASP A 435 -15.39 -27.43 5.61
N CYS A 436 -14.38 -26.66 5.18
CA CYS A 436 -13.23 -27.21 4.47
C CYS A 436 -12.52 -28.27 5.33
N TYR A 437 -12.24 -27.95 6.59
CA TYR A 437 -11.57 -28.86 7.54
C TYR A 437 -12.49 -29.94 8.10
N ARG A 438 -13.81 -29.80 7.96
CA ARG A 438 -14.76 -30.89 8.27
C ARG A 438 -14.84 -31.93 7.14
N ARG A 439 -14.56 -31.51 5.90
CA ARG A 439 -14.54 -32.39 4.72
C ARG A 439 -13.21 -33.12 4.56
N MET A 440 -12.14 -32.61 5.17
CA MET A 440 -10.83 -33.25 5.31
C MET A 440 -10.76 -34.01 6.62
#